data_AF-A0A2N2HTU8-F1
#
_entry.id   AF-A0A2N2HTU8-F1
#
_cell.length_a   1.000
_cell.length_b   1.000
_cell.length_c   1.000
_cell.angle_alpha   90.00
_cell.angle_beta   90.00
_cell.angle_gamma   90.00
#
_symmetry.space_group_name_H-M   'P 1'
#
loop_
_entity.id
_entity.type
_entity.pdbx_description
1 polymer ?
#
loop_
_entity_poly.entity_id
_entity_poly.type
_entity_poly.pdbx_seq_one_letter_code
_entity_poly.pdbx_strand_id
1 'polypeptide(L)'
;MRQVVEFAWRSLNKAGEELCGDSVIIRTRPDSFVAVLSDGLGSGVKASILSTLTAEIAARLFESGISVEEVMQTLVETLPECNVRKLAYATFSVLTVIEGRRAHLVEFDSPPLIMIRDNALFDLQTEKREVGGRLIREARFDVRENDYLVLISDGYEHAGLGGIYRLGWRWPNIALAVQRFVQTGVDTHRLMLALSRTCMKLYDDKPGDDSTVIAMKIRPAVSIAILTGPPADRDLDAHAVSRLMDAEGCKIICGGSTAQMAARVLDRKLEVEWVPPWKRTEEKPARKKGSPPTALLQGVDLVTEGILTLGQAVEIMRNAGTSDDLPRDDDAATRLARHLLEADDIHLIVGTAINPNQVADLIRGEPMRMVYIRELLHDLTQRNKQVRVERI
;
A
#
# COMPACT_ATOMS: atom_id res chain seq x y z
N MET A 1 -8.78 1.50 17.53
CA MET A 1 -8.71 1.46 16.06
C MET A 1 -7.82 0.30 15.64
N ARG A 2 -8.18 -0.39 14.54
CA ARG A 2 -7.35 -1.43 13.93
C ARG A 2 -6.05 -0.79 13.43
N GLN A 3 -4.91 -1.42 13.69
CA GLN A 3 -3.61 -0.98 13.19
C GLN A 3 -3.26 -1.81 11.94
N VAL A 4 -2.63 -1.17 10.96
CA VAL A 4 -2.16 -1.80 9.72
C VAL A 4 -0.68 -1.47 9.51
N VAL A 5 -0.02 -2.28 8.70
CA VAL A 5 1.33 -2.01 8.23
C VAL A 5 1.22 -1.36 6.86
N GLU A 6 1.44 -0.05 6.80
CA GLU A 6 1.69 0.65 5.53
C GLU A 6 3.06 0.22 5.01
N PHE A 7 3.20 -0.01 3.71
CA PHE A 7 4.48 -0.42 3.14
C PHE A 7 4.70 0.11 1.72
N ALA A 8 5.98 0.27 1.39
CA ALA A 8 6.46 0.48 0.02
C ALA A 8 7.82 -0.19 -0.13
N TRP A 9 8.11 -0.73 -1.30
CA TRP A 9 9.40 -1.36 -1.57
C TRP A 9 9.88 -1.06 -2.98
N ARG A 10 11.19 -1.21 -3.19
CA ARG A 10 11.81 -1.08 -4.50
C ARG A 10 13.14 -1.82 -4.55
N SER A 11 13.38 -2.44 -5.69
CA SER A 11 14.65 -3.06 -6.06
C SER A 11 15.35 -2.23 -7.12
N LEU A 12 16.66 -2.13 -7.00
CA LEU A 12 17.56 -1.61 -8.02
C LEU A 12 18.35 -2.80 -8.57
N ASN A 13 18.21 -3.05 -9.86
CA ASN A 13 18.98 -4.10 -10.51
C ASN A 13 20.43 -3.68 -10.64
N LYS A 14 21.34 -4.62 -10.42
CA LYS A 14 22.74 -4.46 -10.79
C LYS A 14 22.89 -4.03 -12.25
N ALA A 15 23.80 -3.09 -12.50
CA ALA A 15 24.07 -2.60 -13.83
C ALA A 15 24.53 -3.73 -14.77
N GLY A 16 23.80 -3.90 -15.88
CA GLY A 16 24.06 -4.94 -16.88
C GLY A 16 23.26 -6.23 -16.67
N GLU A 17 22.54 -6.38 -15.55
CA GLU A 17 21.63 -7.51 -15.32
C GLU A 17 20.18 -7.14 -15.67
N GLU A 18 19.47 -8.05 -16.33
CA GLU A 18 18.06 -7.86 -16.68
C GLU A 18 17.12 -8.14 -15.50
N LEU A 19 17.51 -9.05 -14.61
CA LEU A 19 16.73 -9.48 -13.45
C LEU A 19 17.47 -9.15 -12.16
N CYS A 20 16.72 -8.69 -11.16
CA CYS A 20 17.25 -8.49 -9.81
C CYS A 20 17.48 -9.84 -9.13
N GLY A 21 18.65 -9.99 -8.51
CA GLY A 21 19.00 -11.10 -7.63
C GLY A 21 18.18 -11.13 -6.33
N ASP A 22 17.58 -10.02 -5.95
CA ASP A 22 16.71 -9.90 -4.76
C ASP A 22 15.25 -10.20 -5.09
N SER A 23 14.51 -10.68 -4.09
CA SER A 23 13.08 -10.92 -4.17
C SER A 23 12.35 -10.42 -2.92
N VAL A 24 11.17 -9.83 -3.14
CA VAL A 24 10.26 -9.37 -2.09
C VAL A 24 8.93 -10.10 -2.19
N ILE A 25 8.50 -10.72 -1.09
CA ILE A 25 7.14 -11.27 -0.96
C ILE A 25 6.46 -10.55 0.20
N ILE A 26 5.30 -9.96 -0.07
CA ILE A 26 4.46 -9.32 0.96
C ILE A 26 3.08 -9.98 0.93
N ARG A 27 2.61 -10.43 2.10
CA ARG A 27 1.29 -11.02 2.29
C ARG A 27 0.55 -10.22 3.36
N THR A 28 -0.62 -9.70 3.03
CA THR A 28 -1.45 -8.89 3.93
C THR A 28 -2.81 -9.55 4.12
N ARG A 29 -3.21 -9.73 5.39
CA ARG A 29 -4.52 -10.18 5.84
C ARG A 29 -5.10 -9.13 6.82
N PRO A 30 -6.38 -9.21 7.20
CA PRO A 30 -6.97 -8.26 8.14
C PRO A 30 -6.25 -8.18 9.51
N ASP A 31 -5.66 -9.29 9.94
CA ASP A 31 -5.06 -9.53 11.25
C ASP A 31 -3.56 -9.89 11.20
N SER A 32 -2.99 -10.11 10.01
CA SER A 32 -1.57 -10.44 9.85
C SER A 32 -0.94 -9.76 8.64
N PHE A 33 0.34 -9.48 8.77
CA PHE A 33 1.20 -8.95 7.72
C PHE A 33 2.51 -9.74 7.74
N VAL A 34 2.99 -10.18 6.58
CA VAL A 34 4.28 -10.85 6.43
C VAL A 34 5.04 -10.16 5.30
N ALA A 35 6.22 -9.67 5.60
CA ALA A 35 7.17 -9.18 4.61
C ALA A 35 8.43 -10.05 4.62
N VAL A 36 8.82 -10.52 3.44
CA VAL A 36 10.04 -11.29 3.23
C VAL A 36 10.90 -10.56 2.22
N LEU A 37 12.15 -10.29 2.58
CA LEU A 37 13.20 -9.86 1.69
C LEU A 37 14.23 -10.98 1.59
N SER A 38 14.46 -11.51 0.40
CA SER A 38 15.52 -12.48 0.16
C SER A 38 16.49 -11.95 -0.88
N ASP A 39 17.77 -12.12 -0.63
CA ASP A 39 18.85 -11.77 -1.56
C ASP A 39 19.55 -13.06 -1.99
N GLY A 40 19.51 -13.29 -3.30
CA GLY A 40 20.05 -14.47 -3.93
C GLY A 40 21.53 -14.30 -4.18
N LEU A 41 22.32 -15.29 -3.78
CA LEU A 41 23.78 -15.21 -3.88
C LEU A 41 24.29 -14.84 -5.30
N GLY A 42 24.77 -13.61 -5.46
CA GLY A 42 25.25 -13.07 -6.74
C GLY A 42 24.23 -12.12 -7.38
N SER A 43 24.06 -12.20 -8.70
CA SER A 43 23.13 -11.33 -9.44
C SER A 43 22.57 -12.06 -10.67
N GLY A 44 21.52 -11.51 -11.27
CA GLY A 44 20.91 -12.03 -12.49
C GLY A 44 20.04 -13.27 -12.28
N VAL A 45 19.82 -14.04 -13.33
CA VAL A 45 18.78 -15.10 -13.39
C VAL A 45 18.90 -16.13 -12.25
N LYS A 46 20.11 -16.60 -11.93
CA LYS A 46 20.31 -17.63 -10.90
C LYS A 46 20.01 -17.11 -9.50
N ALA A 47 20.48 -15.91 -9.19
CA ALA A 47 20.20 -15.25 -7.92
C ALA A 47 18.69 -15.00 -7.78
N SER A 48 18.07 -14.49 -8.84
CA SER A 48 16.63 -14.21 -8.89
C SER A 48 15.76 -15.44 -8.62
N ILE A 49 16.10 -16.59 -9.21
CA ILE A 49 15.38 -17.86 -8.96
C ILE A 49 15.54 -18.31 -7.50
N LEU A 50 16.77 -18.27 -6.97
CA LEU A 50 17.05 -18.69 -5.60
C LEU A 50 16.35 -17.80 -4.56
N SER A 51 16.41 -16.48 -4.73
CA SER A 51 15.74 -15.54 -3.84
C SER A 51 14.22 -15.65 -3.93
N THR A 52 13.66 -15.86 -5.13
CA THR A 52 12.22 -16.02 -5.30
C THR A 52 11.72 -17.28 -4.57
N LEU A 53 12.38 -18.42 -4.78
CA LEU A 53 12.01 -19.68 -4.12
C LEU A 53 12.15 -19.56 -2.60
N THR A 54 13.23 -18.94 -2.13
CA THR A 54 13.47 -18.71 -0.70
C THR A 54 12.38 -17.83 -0.09
N ALA A 55 12.06 -16.71 -0.73
CA ALA A 55 11.05 -15.78 -0.25
C ALA A 55 9.65 -16.41 -0.22
N GLU A 56 9.28 -17.19 -1.25
CA GLU A 56 7.98 -17.88 -1.30
C GLU A 56 7.84 -18.97 -0.24
N ILE A 57 8.86 -19.81 -0.07
CA ILE A 57 8.88 -20.87 0.96
C ILE A 57 8.81 -20.22 2.34
N ALA A 58 9.68 -19.25 2.63
CA ALA A 58 9.70 -18.56 3.92
C ALA A 58 8.37 -17.86 4.21
N ALA A 59 7.82 -17.10 3.25
CA ALA A 59 6.56 -16.40 3.44
C ALA A 59 5.41 -17.35 3.78
N ARG A 60 5.27 -18.47 3.06
CA ARG A 60 4.18 -19.44 3.31
C ARG A 60 4.32 -20.16 4.65
N LEU A 61 5.53 -20.60 4.98
CA LEU A 61 5.77 -21.38 6.19
C LEU A 61 5.65 -20.51 7.45
N PHE A 62 6.23 -19.31 7.45
CA PHE A 62 6.09 -18.37 8.57
C PHE A 62 4.65 -17.87 8.73
N GLU A 63 3.92 -17.63 7.64
CA GLU A 63 2.49 -17.30 7.69
C GLU A 63 1.66 -18.44 8.33
N SER A 64 2.11 -19.69 8.17
CA SER A 64 1.47 -20.87 8.75
C SER A 64 1.91 -21.17 10.19
N GLY A 65 2.77 -20.34 10.78
CA GLY A 65 3.26 -20.51 12.15
C GLY A 65 4.28 -21.63 12.33
N ILE A 66 4.92 -22.08 11.25
CA ILE A 66 5.98 -23.09 11.26
C ILE A 66 7.23 -22.53 11.96
N SER A 67 7.97 -23.40 12.65
CA SER A 67 9.15 -22.98 13.40
C SER A 67 10.31 -22.59 12.48
N VAL A 68 11.22 -21.74 12.96
CA VAL A 68 12.39 -21.31 12.17
C VAL A 68 13.24 -22.52 11.75
N GLU A 69 13.36 -23.52 12.62
CA GLU A 69 14.11 -24.75 12.39
C GLU A 69 13.55 -25.55 11.21
N GLU A 70 12.23 -25.74 11.17
CA GLU A 70 11.55 -26.45 10.08
C GLU A 70 11.60 -25.64 8.76
N VAL A 71 11.48 -24.32 8.83
CA VAL A 71 11.64 -23.44 7.66
C VAL A 71 13.05 -23.58 7.08
N MET A 72 14.07 -23.46 7.93
CA MET A 72 15.47 -23.57 7.52
C MET A 72 15.77 -24.95 6.93
N GLN A 73 15.29 -26.01 7.56
CA GLN A 73 15.44 -27.37 7.06
C GLN A 73 14.80 -27.52 5.67
N THR A 74 13.57 -27.03 5.50
CA THR A 74 12.86 -27.07 4.21
C THR A 74 13.61 -26.32 3.11
N LEU A 75 14.15 -25.14 3.42
CA LEU A 75 14.95 -24.36 2.48
C LEU A 75 16.21 -25.12 2.05
N VAL A 76 16.93 -25.74 3.00
CA VAL A 76 18.14 -26.53 2.70
C VAL A 76 17.82 -27.76 1.84
N GLU A 77 16.69 -28.44 2.09
CA GLU A 77 16.30 -29.63 1.34
C GLU A 77 15.72 -29.32 -0.05
N THR A 78 15.09 -28.15 -0.22
CA THR A 78 14.37 -27.79 -1.45
C THR A 78 15.23 -26.99 -2.42
N LEU A 79 16.13 -26.14 -1.92
CA LEU A 79 16.89 -25.22 -2.78
C LEU A 79 18.06 -25.93 -3.46
N PRO A 80 18.30 -25.67 -4.76
CA PRO A 80 19.41 -26.27 -5.47
C PRO A 80 20.75 -25.72 -4.97
N GLU A 81 21.74 -26.59 -4.80
CA GLU A 81 23.11 -26.17 -4.51
C GLU A 81 23.71 -25.42 -5.72
N CYS A 82 24.31 -24.25 -5.46
CA CYS A 82 25.06 -23.55 -6.48
C CYS A 82 26.32 -24.37 -6.85
N ASN A 83 26.37 -24.92 -8.06
CA ASN A 83 27.50 -25.74 -8.53
C ASN A 83 28.88 -25.06 -8.46
N VAL A 84 28.93 -23.72 -8.48
CA VAL A 84 30.18 -22.94 -8.43
C VAL A 84 30.65 -22.74 -6.99
N ARG A 85 29.72 -22.35 -6.11
CA ARG A 85 30.04 -21.97 -4.71
C ARG A 85 29.76 -23.11 -3.72
N LYS A 86 29.21 -24.23 -4.18
CA LYS A 86 28.82 -25.43 -3.41
C LYS A 86 27.90 -25.08 -2.22
N LEU A 87 27.10 -24.04 -2.37
CA LEU A 87 26.19 -23.53 -1.34
C LEU A 87 24.81 -23.30 -1.96
N ALA A 88 23.77 -23.91 -1.39
CA ALA A 88 22.37 -23.51 -1.59
C ALA A 88 22.11 -22.33 -0.64
N TYR A 89 22.27 -21.09 -1.14
CA TYR A 89 22.22 -19.91 -0.29
C TYR A 89 21.48 -18.75 -0.94
N ALA A 90 20.41 -18.33 -0.29
CA ALA A 90 19.91 -16.98 -0.35
C ALA A 90 19.77 -16.50 1.09
N THR A 91 20.14 -15.25 1.34
CA THR A 91 19.87 -14.62 2.63
C THR A 91 18.38 -14.31 2.71
N PHE A 92 17.84 -14.13 3.91
CA PHE A 92 16.49 -13.62 4.03
C PHE A 92 16.26 -12.87 5.35
N SER A 93 15.32 -11.93 5.30
CA SER A 93 14.69 -11.32 6.46
C SER A 93 13.20 -11.54 6.35
N VAL A 94 12.58 -12.06 7.41
CA VAL A 94 11.12 -12.24 7.50
C VAL A 94 10.64 -11.42 8.68
N LEU A 95 9.72 -10.50 8.42
CA LEU A 95 9.00 -9.74 9.44
C LEU A 95 7.52 -10.11 9.38
N THR A 96 7.03 -10.71 10.45
CA THR A 96 5.61 -10.99 10.65
C THR A 96 5.05 -10.02 11.68
N VAL A 97 3.94 -9.35 11.37
CA VAL A 97 3.24 -8.45 12.31
C VAL A 97 1.80 -8.92 12.46
N ILE A 98 1.41 -9.24 13.69
CA ILE A 98 0.07 -9.68 14.06
C ILE A 98 -0.69 -8.52 14.70
N GLU A 99 -1.91 -8.27 14.20
CA GLU A 99 -2.83 -7.21 14.60
C GLU A 99 -2.23 -5.79 14.57
N GLY A 100 -1.14 -5.58 13.82
CA GLY A 100 -0.39 -4.32 13.83
C GLY A 100 0.24 -3.99 15.19
N ARG A 101 0.51 -5.01 16.01
CA ARG A 101 0.97 -4.85 17.41
C ARG A 101 2.15 -5.72 17.79
N ARG A 102 2.11 -7.01 17.44
CA ARG A 102 3.14 -7.98 17.84
C ARG A 102 3.95 -8.36 16.61
N ALA A 103 5.25 -8.10 16.64
CA ALA A 103 6.17 -8.42 15.57
C ALA A 103 7.06 -9.62 15.92
N HIS A 104 7.32 -10.45 14.93
CA HIS A 104 8.31 -11.52 14.95
C HIS A 104 9.25 -11.33 13.76
N LEU A 105 10.53 -11.15 14.04
CA LEU A 105 11.60 -10.94 13.08
C LEU A 105 12.53 -12.14 13.09
N VAL A 106 12.83 -12.65 11.90
CA VAL A 106 13.83 -13.70 11.67
C VAL A 106 14.75 -13.24 10.54
N GLU A 107 16.05 -13.21 10.81
CA GLU A 107 17.07 -12.74 9.88
C GLU A 107 18.16 -13.78 9.75
N PHE A 108 18.50 -14.08 8.50
CA PHE A 108 19.48 -15.07 8.14
C PHE A 108 20.45 -14.46 7.13
N ASP A 109 21.67 -14.17 7.57
CA ASP A 109 22.74 -13.50 6.80
C ASP A 109 22.32 -12.22 6.09
N SER A 110 21.30 -11.53 6.60
CA SER A 110 20.84 -10.25 6.11
C SER A 110 21.33 -9.08 6.97
N PRO A 111 21.28 -7.83 6.49
CA PRO A 111 21.42 -6.65 7.34
C PRO A 111 20.33 -6.59 8.42
N PRO A 112 20.62 -6.09 9.64
CA PRO A 112 19.63 -5.95 10.69
C PRO A 112 18.49 -4.98 10.32
N LEU A 113 17.28 -5.24 10.82
CA LEU A 113 16.13 -4.34 10.72
C LEU A 113 16.47 -2.98 11.31
N ILE A 114 16.19 -1.91 10.55
CA ILE A 114 16.27 -0.54 11.04
C ILE A 114 14.89 -0.18 11.58
N MET A 115 14.80 0.09 12.89
CA MET A 115 13.57 0.51 13.55
C MET A 115 13.69 1.95 14.04
N ILE A 116 12.74 2.81 13.66
CA ILE A 116 12.63 4.17 14.19
C ILE A 116 11.36 4.25 15.05
N ARG A 117 11.53 4.71 16.29
CA ARG A 117 10.44 4.96 17.24
C ARG A 117 10.63 6.35 17.82
N ASP A 118 9.54 7.12 17.91
CA ASP A 118 9.56 8.49 18.43
C ASP A 118 10.64 9.37 17.76
N ASN A 119 10.81 9.22 16.44
CA ASN A 119 11.82 9.91 15.61
C ASN A 119 13.29 9.62 15.97
N ALA A 120 13.56 8.55 16.70
CA ALA A 120 14.89 8.09 17.08
C ALA A 120 15.14 6.63 16.66
N LEU A 121 16.40 6.31 16.36
CA LEU A 121 16.80 4.93 16.13
C LEU A 121 16.54 4.11 17.40
N PHE A 122 15.76 3.04 17.26
CA PHE A 122 15.41 2.13 18.34
C PHE A 122 16.35 0.93 18.30
N ASP A 123 17.07 0.70 19.40
CA ASP A 123 17.98 -0.44 19.54
C ASP A 123 17.19 -1.73 19.83
N LEU A 124 16.84 -2.45 18.76
CA LEU A 124 16.10 -3.70 18.85
C LEU A 124 17.03 -4.82 19.36
N GLN A 125 16.71 -5.34 20.54
CA GLN A 125 17.41 -6.50 21.09
C GLN A 125 17.03 -7.76 20.30
N THR A 126 18.03 -8.42 19.74
CA THR A 126 17.88 -9.67 18.97
C THR A 126 18.66 -10.80 19.65
N GLU A 127 18.11 -12.01 19.59
CA GLU A 127 18.78 -13.21 20.04
C GLU A 127 19.48 -13.89 18.86
N LYS A 128 20.74 -14.28 19.06
CA LYS A 128 21.47 -15.09 18.08
C LYS A 128 21.28 -16.56 18.41
N ARG A 129 20.81 -17.33 17.44
CA ARG A 129 20.57 -18.77 17.58
C ARG A 129 21.27 -19.53 16.47
N GLU A 130 21.74 -20.74 16.76
CA GLU A 130 22.29 -21.63 15.75
C GLU A 130 21.25 -22.68 15.37
N VAL A 131 20.92 -22.74 14.07
CA VAL A 131 19.92 -23.65 13.50
C VAL A 131 20.54 -24.35 12.30
N GLY A 132 20.66 -25.67 12.36
CA GLY A 132 21.25 -26.47 11.27
C GLY A 132 22.71 -26.08 10.95
N GLY A 133 23.48 -25.68 11.97
CA GLY A 133 24.87 -25.21 11.79
C GLY A 133 25.00 -23.78 11.24
N ARG A 134 23.89 -23.03 11.20
CA ARG A 134 23.85 -21.67 10.66
C ARG A 134 23.35 -20.68 11.72
N LEU A 135 23.94 -19.48 11.73
CA LEU A 135 23.57 -18.43 12.69
C LEU A 135 22.39 -17.63 12.17
N ILE A 136 21.35 -17.49 12.98
CA ILE A 136 20.20 -16.63 12.72
C ILE A 136 20.09 -15.55 13.81
N ARG A 137 19.49 -14.41 13.49
CA ARG A 137 19.00 -13.44 14.47
C ARG A 137 17.49 -13.51 14.54
N GLU A 138 16.95 -13.59 15.74
CA GLU A 138 15.52 -13.66 15.99
C GLU A 138 15.11 -12.60 17.02
N ALA A 139 13.95 -11.96 16.84
CA ALA A 139 13.38 -11.07 17.84
C ALA A 139 11.85 -11.16 17.84
N ARG A 140 11.28 -11.06 19.04
CA ARG A 140 9.84 -10.88 19.26
C ARG A 140 9.65 -9.60 20.05
N PHE A 141 8.86 -8.67 19.51
CA PHE A 141 8.74 -7.34 20.07
C PHE A 141 7.39 -6.71 19.75
N ASP A 142 6.99 -5.74 20.56
CA ASP A 142 5.80 -4.95 20.30
C ASP A 142 6.12 -3.74 19.43
N VAL A 143 5.26 -3.49 18.45
CA VAL A 143 5.25 -2.30 17.60
C VAL A 143 4.14 -1.35 18.03
N ARG A 144 4.35 -0.06 17.79
CA ARG A 144 3.49 1.04 18.19
C ARG A 144 3.13 1.87 16.98
N GLU A 145 2.01 2.58 17.08
CA GLU A 145 1.63 3.56 16.07
C GLU A 145 2.78 4.54 15.82
N ASN A 146 3.02 4.83 14.53
CA ASN A 146 4.14 5.64 14.01
C ASN A 146 5.53 5.03 14.13
N ASP A 147 5.68 3.77 14.54
CA ASP A 147 6.94 3.06 14.34
C ASP A 147 7.20 2.87 12.84
N TYR A 148 8.44 3.14 12.41
CA TYR A 148 8.94 2.79 11.09
C TYR A 148 9.87 1.58 11.19
N LEU A 149 9.72 0.66 10.24
CA LEU A 149 10.48 -0.58 10.14
C LEU A 149 11.04 -0.65 8.72
N VAL A 150 12.36 -0.78 8.58
CA VAL A 150 13.02 -0.77 7.26
C VAL A 150 13.94 -1.97 7.13
N LEU A 151 13.65 -2.82 6.14
CA LEU A 151 14.51 -3.92 5.70
C LEU A 151 15.28 -3.50 4.45
N ILE A 152 16.55 -3.92 4.36
CA ILE A 152 17.43 -3.67 3.22
C ILE A 152 18.21 -4.94 2.87
N SER A 153 18.59 -5.12 1.61
CA SER A 153 19.61 -6.10 1.20
C SER A 153 21.01 -5.50 1.35
N ASP A 154 22.03 -6.35 1.25
CA ASP A 154 23.42 -5.94 1.46
C ASP A 154 23.95 -4.98 0.39
N GLY A 155 23.32 -4.93 -0.80
CA GLY A 155 23.62 -3.94 -1.83
C GLY A 155 23.50 -2.50 -1.33
N TYR A 156 22.57 -2.23 -0.40
CA TYR A 156 22.54 -0.93 0.27
C TYR A 156 23.78 -0.66 1.11
N GLU A 157 24.29 -1.66 1.83
CA GLU A 157 25.53 -1.54 2.61
C GLU A 157 26.77 -1.35 1.73
N HIS A 158 26.79 -2.01 0.56
CA HIS A 158 27.87 -1.94 -0.42
C HIS A 158 27.81 -0.70 -1.32
N ALA A 159 26.74 0.10 -1.29
CA ALA A 159 26.60 1.29 -2.12
C ALA A 159 27.77 2.27 -1.94
N GLY A 160 28.40 2.66 -3.04
CA GLY A 160 29.56 3.57 -3.06
C GLY A 160 30.90 2.92 -2.70
N LEU A 161 30.97 1.60 -2.51
CA LEU A 161 32.22 0.87 -2.28
C LEU A 161 33.19 1.06 -3.46
N GLY A 162 34.42 1.45 -3.16
CA GLY A 162 35.47 1.69 -4.17
C GLY A 162 35.33 3.02 -4.92
N GLY A 163 34.27 3.79 -4.65
CA GLY A 163 34.06 5.14 -5.16
C GLY A 163 34.05 6.17 -4.03
N ILE A 164 32.87 6.73 -3.74
CA ILE A 164 32.66 7.78 -2.73
C ILE A 164 33.02 7.31 -1.31
N TYR A 165 32.77 6.04 -1.00
CA TYR A 165 33.08 5.44 0.31
C TYR A 165 34.11 4.32 0.18
N ARG A 166 35.10 4.32 1.07
CA ARG A 166 36.10 3.22 1.14
C ARG A 166 35.49 1.88 1.53
N LEU A 167 34.42 1.88 2.32
CA LEU A 167 33.80 0.66 2.89
C LEU A 167 32.31 0.53 2.51
N GLY A 168 31.83 1.28 1.51
CA GLY A 168 30.41 1.36 1.19
C GLY A 168 29.62 2.25 2.15
N TRP A 169 28.30 2.32 1.97
CA TRP A 169 27.41 3.16 2.77
C TRP A 169 27.33 2.65 4.22
N ARG A 170 27.32 1.32 4.44
CA ARG A 170 27.26 0.64 5.74
C ARG A 170 25.97 0.89 6.53
N TRP A 171 25.53 -0.14 7.26
CA TRP A 171 24.33 -0.08 8.10
C TRP A 171 24.19 1.18 8.99
N PRO A 172 25.21 1.63 9.76
CA PRO A 172 25.03 2.76 10.67
C PRO A 172 24.69 4.08 9.96
N ASN A 173 25.25 4.31 8.76
CA ASN A 173 24.96 5.52 8.01
C ASN A 173 23.59 5.44 7.31
N ILE A 174 23.17 4.23 6.93
CA ILE A 174 21.82 3.99 6.37
C ILE A 174 20.78 4.22 7.47
N ALA A 175 20.97 3.65 8.65
CA ALA A 175 20.09 3.85 9.80
C ALA A 175 19.96 5.34 10.17
N LEU A 176 21.07 6.08 10.16
CA LEU A 176 21.06 7.53 10.37
C LEU A 176 20.31 8.28 9.26
N ALA A 177 20.45 7.86 8.00
CA ALA A 177 19.70 8.45 6.89
C ALA A 177 18.20 8.20 7.01
N VAL A 178 17.80 6.97 7.35
CA VAL A 178 16.40 6.60 7.63
C VAL A 178 15.84 7.50 8.73
N GLN A 179 16.55 7.63 9.85
CA GLN A 179 16.12 8.49 10.96
C GLN A 179 15.90 9.94 10.51
N ARG A 180 16.85 10.52 9.74
CA ARG A 180 16.74 11.89 9.22
C ARG A 180 15.57 12.09 8.28
N PHE A 181 15.27 11.10 7.42
CA PHE A 181 14.11 11.18 6.55
C PHE A 181 12.80 11.08 7.34
N VAL A 182 12.70 10.14 8.29
CA VAL A 182 11.50 10.00 9.13
C VAL A 182 11.21 11.28 9.91
N GLN A 183 12.24 11.98 10.39
CA GLN A 183 12.12 13.27 11.09
C GLN A 183 11.46 14.38 10.26
N THR A 184 11.40 14.27 8.93
CA THR A 184 10.70 15.24 8.07
C THR A 184 9.23 14.89 7.85
N GLY A 185 8.73 13.80 8.45
CA GLY A 185 7.32 13.39 8.38
C GLY A 185 6.93 12.69 7.07
N VAL A 186 7.88 12.03 6.40
CA VAL A 186 7.61 11.28 5.16
C VAL A 186 6.81 10.01 5.39
N ASP A 187 5.95 9.65 4.43
CA ASP A 187 5.34 8.31 4.33
C ASP A 187 6.37 7.25 3.88
N THR A 188 5.93 5.99 3.86
CA THR A 188 6.77 4.85 3.45
C THR A 188 7.24 4.93 1.99
N HIS A 189 6.42 5.46 1.09
CA HIS A 189 6.75 5.59 -0.34
C HIS A 189 7.86 6.62 -0.57
N ARG A 190 7.75 7.80 0.05
CA ARG A 190 8.79 8.84 0.02
C ARG A 190 10.06 8.39 0.71
N LEU A 191 9.98 7.67 1.83
CA LEU A 191 11.14 7.10 2.50
C LEU A 191 11.87 6.11 1.57
N MET A 192 11.14 5.15 1.00
CA MET A 192 11.68 4.20 0.03
C MET A 192 12.35 4.91 -1.16
N LEU A 193 11.67 5.91 -1.73
CA LEU A 193 12.17 6.64 -2.90
C LEU A 193 13.43 7.45 -2.58
N ALA A 194 13.48 8.07 -1.39
CA ALA A 194 14.65 8.79 -0.92
C ALA A 194 15.85 7.86 -0.75
N LEU A 195 15.65 6.69 -0.12
CA LEU A 195 16.70 5.68 0.07
C LEU A 195 17.18 5.12 -1.27
N SER A 196 16.27 4.77 -2.18
CA SER A 196 16.61 4.27 -3.52
C SER A 196 17.38 5.30 -4.35
N ARG A 197 16.97 6.57 -4.30
CA ARG A 197 17.69 7.65 -5.00
C ARG A 197 19.08 7.90 -4.40
N THR A 198 19.22 7.84 -3.08
CA THR A 198 20.53 7.96 -2.44
C THR A 198 21.43 6.78 -2.82
N CYS A 199 20.92 5.54 -2.76
CA CYS A 199 21.65 4.35 -3.17
C CYS A 199 22.12 4.44 -4.63
N MET A 200 21.22 4.79 -5.56
CA MET A 200 21.56 4.99 -6.98
C MET A 200 22.67 6.02 -7.19
N LYS A 201 22.60 7.16 -6.49
CA LYS A 201 23.64 8.20 -6.53
C LYS A 201 24.97 7.73 -5.98
N LEU A 202 24.97 6.94 -4.91
CA LEU A 202 26.19 6.37 -4.35
C LEU A 202 26.86 5.38 -5.32
N TYR A 203 26.05 4.76 -6.19
CA TYR A 203 26.51 3.92 -7.28
C TYR A 203 26.81 4.66 -8.59
N ASP A 204 26.82 6.01 -8.61
CA ASP A 204 27.04 6.80 -9.84
C ASP A 204 26.08 6.40 -10.99
N ASP A 205 24.81 6.21 -10.63
CA ASP A 205 23.72 5.75 -11.52
C ASP A 205 23.95 4.37 -12.17
N LYS A 206 24.90 3.60 -11.65
CA LYS A 206 25.24 2.23 -12.11
C LYS A 206 25.36 1.28 -10.92
N PRO A 207 24.25 0.72 -10.42
CA PRO A 207 24.26 -0.18 -9.26
C PRO A 207 25.29 -1.28 -9.41
N GLY A 208 26.23 -1.36 -8.47
CA GLY A 208 27.29 -2.38 -8.46
C GLY A 208 26.80 -3.73 -7.97
N ASP A 209 25.66 -3.74 -7.27
CA ASP A 209 24.98 -4.91 -6.76
C ASP A 209 23.46 -4.74 -6.86
N ASP A 210 22.74 -5.84 -6.73
CA ASP A 210 21.30 -5.80 -6.52
C ASP A 210 20.99 -5.15 -5.17
N SER A 211 20.05 -4.20 -5.13
CA SER A 211 19.80 -3.41 -3.92
C SER A 211 18.32 -3.17 -3.70
N THR A 212 17.79 -3.75 -2.63
CA THR A 212 16.35 -3.73 -2.32
C THR A 212 16.09 -3.13 -0.95
N VAL A 213 15.02 -2.33 -0.87
CA VAL A 213 14.52 -1.77 0.40
C VAL A 213 13.03 -2.04 0.53
N ILE A 214 12.60 -2.36 1.74
CA ILE A 214 11.19 -2.39 2.16
C ILE A 214 11.04 -1.38 3.30
N ALA A 215 10.29 -0.31 3.07
CA ALA A 215 9.92 0.67 4.08
C ALA A 215 8.51 0.35 4.58
N MET A 216 8.35 0.26 5.91
CA MET A 216 7.08 -0.04 6.56
C MET A 216 6.79 0.95 7.68
N LYS A 217 5.51 1.20 7.96
CA LYS A 217 5.04 2.05 9.04
C LYS A 217 3.79 1.47 9.69
N ILE A 218 3.73 1.46 11.02
CA ILE A 218 2.50 1.13 11.74
C ILE A 218 1.62 2.38 11.81
N ARG A 219 0.38 2.26 11.34
CA ARG A 219 -0.60 3.34 11.43
C ARG A 219 -2.02 2.80 11.61
N PRO A 220 -2.98 3.61 12.08
CA PRO A 220 -4.39 3.25 12.07
C PRO A 220 -4.87 2.95 10.64
N ALA A 221 -5.75 1.97 10.52
CA ALA A 221 -6.47 1.71 9.27
C ALA A 221 -7.34 2.93 8.90
N VAL A 222 -7.36 3.26 7.62
CA VAL A 222 -8.25 4.27 7.05
C VAL A 222 -9.43 3.55 6.42
N SER A 223 -10.62 3.73 6.99
CA SER A 223 -11.86 3.14 6.47
C SER A 223 -12.69 4.21 5.74
N ILE A 224 -13.28 3.83 4.62
CA ILE A 224 -14.25 4.66 3.90
C ILE A 224 -15.50 3.84 3.55
N ALA A 225 -16.64 4.52 3.50
CA ALA A 225 -17.89 3.96 3.00
C ALA A 225 -18.42 4.83 1.86
N ILE A 226 -18.80 4.19 0.76
CA ILE A 226 -19.28 4.85 -0.46
C ILE A 226 -20.67 4.34 -0.78
N LEU A 227 -21.67 5.21 -0.74
CA LEU A 227 -23.03 4.93 -1.19
C LEU A 227 -23.20 5.43 -2.63
N THR A 228 -23.53 4.53 -3.56
CA THR A 228 -23.70 4.85 -4.98
C THR A 228 -24.95 4.22 -5.58
N GLY A 229 -25.80 5.08 -6.15
CA GLY A 229 -27.16 4.74 -6.60
C GLY A 229 -28.16 4.51 -5.44
N PRO A 230 -29.43 4.90 -5.60
CA PRO A 230 -30.48 4.50 -4.67
C PRO A 230 -30.85 3.01 -4.84
N PRO A 231 -31.40 2.34 -3.80
CA PRO A 231 -32.00 1.02 -3.92
C PRO A 231 -33.14 0.98 -4.95
N ALA A 232 -33.37 -0.18 -5.57
CA ALA A 232 -34.52 -0.33 -6.47
C ALA A 232 -35.86 -0.27 -5.72
N ASP A 233 -35.88 -0.75 -4.47
CA ASP A 233 -37.01 -0.66 -3.55
C ASP A 233 -36.84 0.53 -2.59
N ARG A 234 -37.78 1.48 -2.62
CA ARG A 234 -37.73 2.70 -1.79
C ARG A 234 -37.85 2.41 -0.30
N ASP A 235 -38.40 1.27 0.10
CA ASP A 235 -38.49 0.88 1.51
C ASP A 235 -37.10 0.58 2.09
N LEU A 236 -36.10 0.31 1.23
CA LEU A 236 -34.71 0.12 1.62
C LEU A 236 -33.92 1.44 1.70
N ASP A 237 -34.49 2.59 1.34
CA ASP A 237 -33.78 3.88 1.37
C ASP A 237 -33.24 4.19 2.78
N ALA A 238 -34.06 3.96 3.82
CA ALA A 238 -33.66 4.19 5.20
C ALA A 238 -32.52 3.25 5.63
N HIS A 239 -32.60 1.99 5.19
CA HIS A 239 -31.56 1.00 5.44
C HIS A 239 -30.24 1.41 4.78
N ALA A 240 -30.26 1.76 3.48
CA ALA A 240 -29.10 2.21 2.71
C ALA A 240 -28.32 3.34 3.40
N VAL A 241 -29.06 4.34 3.88
CA VAL A 241 -28.51 5.52 4.53
C VAL A 241 -27.98 5.17 5.91
N SER A 242 -28.67 4.34 6.69
CA SER A 242 -28.16 3.85 7.97
C SER A 242 -26.82 3.13 7.79
N ARG A 243 -26.72 2.24 6.80
CA ARG A 243 -25.46 1.51 6.51
C ARG A 243 -24.28 2.46 6.24
N LEU A 244 -24.51 3.56 5.52
CA LEU A 244 -23.49 4.59 5.29
C LEU A 244 -23.14 5.35 6.58
N MET A 245 -24.15 5.78 7.34
CA MET A 245 -23.95 6.61 8.53
C MET A 245 -23.33 5.84 9.70
N ASP A 246 -23.62 4.53 9.80
CA ASP A 246 -23.08 3.63 10.82
C ASP A 246 -21.66 3.14 10.48
N ALA A 247 -21.18 3.39 9.25
CA ALA A 247 -19.85 2.98 8.84
C ALA A 247 -18.73 3.79 9.53
N GLU A 248 -17.63 3.11 9.82
CA GLU A 248 -16.41 3.72 10.36
C GLU A 248 -15.71 4.57 9.29
N GLY A 249 -15.12 5.69 9.74
CA GLY A 249 -14.34 6.57 8.89
C GLY A 249 -15.16 7.44 7.92
N CYS A 250 -14.57 7.72 6.77
CA CYS A 250 -15.04 8.72 5.80
C CYS A 250 -16.29 8.24 5.06
N LYS A 251 -17.31 9.08 4.98
CA LYS A 251 -18.61 8.79 4.36
C LYS A 251 -18.75 9.55 3.06
N ILE A 252 -18.94 8.82 1.97
CA ILE A 252 -18.96 9.36 0.63
C ILE A 252 -20.28 8.97 -0.06
N ILE A 253 -20.92 9.93 -0.72
CA ILE A 253 -22.07 9.68 -1.59
C ILE A 253 -21.66 9.99 -3.03
N CYS A 254 -21.86 9.03 -3.92
CA CYS A 254 -21.72 9.21 -5.36
C CYS A 254 -23.09 9.09 -6.02
N GLY A 255 -23.66 10.21 -6.46
CA GLY A 255 -24.94 10.22 -7.16
C GLY A 255 -25.85 11.35 -6.71
N GLY A 256 -26.32 12.17 -7.65
CA GLY A 256 -27.32 13.21 -7.36
C GLY A 256 -28.61 12.65 -6.75
N SER A 257 -29.19 11.62 -7.35
CA SER A 257 -30.39 10.96 -6.82
C SER A 257 -30.13 10.27 -5.47
N THR A 258 -28.94 9.69 -5.30
CA THR A 258 -28.49 9.10 -4.03
C THR A 258 -28.39 10.14 -2.93
N ALA A 259 -27.84 11.32 -3.23
CA ALA A 259 -27.71 12.43 -2.31
C ALA A 259 -29.07 13.01 -1.91
N GLN A 260 -30.01 13.13 -2.86
CA GLN A 260 -31.39 13.55 -2.58
C GLN A 260 -32.12 12.54 -1.68
N MET A 261 -31.94 11.24 -1.93
CA MET A 261 -32.47 10.18 -1.08
C MET A 261 -31.90 10.29 0.35
N ALA A 262 -30.58 10.43 0.49
CA ALA A 262 -29.94 10.56 1.80
C ALA A 262 -30.40 11.83 2.54
N ALA A 263 -30.50 12.97 1.85
CA ALA A 263 -31.00 14.22 2.40
C ALA A 263 -32.44 14.09 2.93
N ARG A 264 -33.31 13.40 2.18
CA ARG A 264 -34.70 13.12 2.58
C ARG A 264 -34.77 12.21 3.81
N VAL A 265 -33.99 11.14 3.85
CA VAL A 265 -33.99 10.18 4.97
C VAL A 265 -33.41 10.80 6.24
N LEU A 266 -32.36 11.62 6.12
CA LEU A 266 -31.69 12.25 7.24
C LEU A 266 -32.38 13.53 7.74
N ASP A 267 -33.40 14.01 7.01
CA ASP A 267 -34.03 15.32 7.21
C ASP A 267 -32.99 16.46 7.26
N ARG A 268 -32.10 16.48 6.25
CA ARG A 268 -30.99 17.44 6.14
C ARG A 268 -31.01 18.15 4.80
N LYS A 269 -30.58 19.41 4.80
CA LYS A 269 -30.49 20.21 3.57
C LYS A 269 -29.30 19.76 2.72
N LEU A 270 -29.55 19.51 1.44
CA LEU A 270 -28.51 19.27 0.43
C LEU A 270 -28.13 20.59 -0.24
N GLU A 271 -26.88 21.02 -0.10
CA GLU A 271 -26.39 22.26 -0.69
C GLU A 271 -25.47 21.96 -1.87
N VAL A 272 -25.94 22.19 -3.09
CA VAL A 272 -25.12 21.97 -4.29
C VAL A 272 -24.10 23.09 -4.41
N GLU A 273 -22.82 22.75 -4.43
CA GLU A 273 -21.73 23.68 -4.68
C GLU A 273 -21.64 23.95 -6.19
N TRP A 274 -22.61 24.70 -6.70
CA TRP A 274 -22.65 25.16 -8.07
C TRP A 274 -22.45 26.67 -8.12
N VAL A 275 -21.35 27.11 -8.74
CA VAL A 275 -21.11 28.52 -9.04
C VAL A 275 -21.50 28.75 -10.50
N PRO A 276 -22.55 29.54 -10.80
CA PRO A 276 -22.92 29.87 -12.16
C PRO A 276 -21.75 30.53 -12.91
N PRO A 277 -21.61 30.31 -14.23
CA PRO A 277 -20.53 30.90 -15.03
C PRO A 277 -20.41 32.42 -14.88
N TRP A 278 -21.55 33.11 -14.71
CA TRP A 278 -21.65 34.56 -14.56
C TRP A 278 -21.34 35.09 -13.14
N LYS A 279 -21.17 34.22 -12.13
CA LYS A 279 -20.80 34.57 -10.74
C LYS A 279 -19.37 34.15 -10.36
N ARG A 280 -18.54 33.73 -11.33
CA ARG A 280 -17.13 33.41 -11.08
C ARG A 280 -16.34 34.70 -10.78
N THR A 281 -15.76 34.78 -9.60
CA THR A 281 -14.72 35.76 -9.26
C THR A 281 -13.33 35.19 -9.59
N GLU A 282 -12.38 36.05 -9.93
CA GLU A 282 -10.99 35.68 -10.31
C GLU A 282 -10.23 34.93 -9.19
N GLU A 283 -10.70 35.01 -7.94
CA GLU A 283 -10.08 34.43 -6.75
C GLU A 283 -10.30 32.92 -6.59
N LYS A 284 -11.28 32.31 -7.27
CA LYS A 284 -11.49 30.85 -7.23
C LYS A 284 -10.99 30.22 -8.52
N PRO A 285 -10.06 29.24 -8.46
CA PRO A 285 -9.55 28.59 -9.65
C PRO A 285 -10.71 28.03 -10.49
N ALA A 286 -10.66 28.27 -11.79
CA ALA A 286 -11.68 27.79 -12.69
C ALA A 286 -11.73 26.25 -12.65
N ARG A 287 -12.84 25.67 -12.20
CA ARG A 287 -13.10 24.22 -12.35
C ARG A 287 -12.79 23.81 -13.79
N LYS A 288 -12.00 22.75 -13.95
CA LYS A 288 -11.62 22.16 -15.24
C LYS A 288 -12.89 21.89 -16.06
N LYS A 289 -12.82 22.16 -17.36
CA LYS A 289 -13.96 21.98 -18.27
C LYS A 289 -14.37 20.50 -18.24
N GLY A 290 -15.58 20.20 -17.78
CA GLY A 290 -16.09 18.83 -17.66
C GLY A 290 -16.02 18.20 -16.25
N SER A 291 -15.50 18.90 -15.24
CA SER A 291 -15.54 18.41 -13.85
C SER A 291 -16.95 18.58 -13.25
N PRO A 292 -17.58 17.52 -12.71
CA PRO A 292 -18.91 17.58 -12.10
C PRO A 292 -18.94 18.47 -10.84
N PRO A 293 -20.09 19.08 -10.49
CA PRO A 293 -20.23 19.80 -9.22
C PRO A 293 -20.23 18.83 -8.02
N THR A 294 -19.74 19.31 -6.88
CA THR A 294 -19.88 18.70 -5.56
C THR A 294 -21.12 19.22 -4.84
N ALA A 295 -21.54 18.53 -3.78
CA ALA A 295 -22.55 19.02 -2.86
C ALA A 295 -22.11 18.82 -1.39
N LEU A 296 -22.77 19.51 -0.48
CA LEU A 296 -22.60 19.36 0.95
C LEU A 296 -23.87 18.77 1.55
N LEU A 297 -23.69 17.73 2.36
CA LEU A 297 -24.73 17.12 3.19
C LEU A 297 -24.12 16.89 4.58
N GLN A 298 -24.71 17.48 5.61
CA GLN A 298 -24.17 17.33 6.97
C GLN A 298 -24.06 15.85 7.33
N GLY A 299 -22.91 15.44 7.88
CA GLY A 299 -22.59 14.05 8.23
C GLY A 299 -22.02 13.20 7.10
N VAL A 300 -21.81 13.77 5.91
CA VAL A 300 -21.16 13.12 4.76
C VAL A 300 -19.96 13.97 4.33
N ASP A 301 -18.80 13.34 4.18
CA ASP A 301 -17.51 14.01 3.94
C ASP A 301 -17.32 14.43 2.47
N LEU A 302 -17.93 13.69 1.53
CA LEU A 302 -17.89 14.01 0.11
C LEU A 302 -19.20 13.60 -0.59
N VAL A 303 -19.84 14.53 -1.29
CA VAL A 303 -20.98 14.26 -2.17
C VAL A 303 -20.64 14.64 -3.60
N THR A 304 -20.76 13.68 -4.52
CA THR A 304 -20.41 13.84 -5.95
C THR A 304 -21.59 13.50 -6.88
N GLU A 305 -21.43 13.83 -8.16
CA GLU A 305 -22.47 13.66 -9.19
C GLU A 305 -22.88 12.20 -9.40
N GLY A 306 -21.94 11.25 -9.29
CA GLY A 306 -22.20 9.82 -9.44
C GLY A 306 -21.31 9.15 -10.47
N ILE A 307 -21.92 8.68 -11.56
CA ILE A 307 -21.28 7.78 -12.54
C ILE A 307 -20.10 8.47 -13.22
N LEU A 308 -20.24 9.74 -13.60
CA LEU A 308 -19.15 10.46 -14.27
C LEU A 308 -17.95 10.66 -13.34
N THR A 309 -18.19 11.00 -12.07
CA THR A 309 -17.11 11.13 -11.08
C THR A 309 -16.42 9.80 -10.82
N LEU A 310 -17.17 8.69 -10.76
CA LEU A 310 -16.59 7.35 -10.60
C LEU A 310 -15.69 6.98 -11.79
N GLY A 311 -16.15 7.19 -13.02
CA GLY A 311 -15.35 6.93 -14.22
C GLY A 311 -14.06 7.74 -14.27
N GLN A 312 -14.14 9.04 -13.97
CA GLN A 312 -12.97 9.92 -13.91
C GLN A 312 -11.99 9.51 -12.77
N ALA A 313 -12.50 9.12 -11.60
CA ALA A 313 -11.66 8.69 -10.49
C ALA A 313 -10.88 7.40 -10.83
N VAL A 314 -11.53 6.44 -11.50
CA VAL A 314 -10.87 5.21 -11.98
C VAL A 314 -9.74 5.56 -12.95
N GLU A 315 -9.97 6.45 -13.92
CA GLU A 315 -8.94 6.88 -14.88
C GLU A 315 -7.76 7.58 -14.18
N ILE A 316 -8.04 8.45 -13.22
CA ILE A 316 -7.01 9.13 -12.42
C ILE A 316 -6.17 8.10 -11.64
N MET A 317 -6.84 7.15 -10.98
CA MET A 317 -6.16 6.12 -10.19
C MET A 317 -5.26 5.22 -11.05
N ARG A 318 -5.65 4.88 -12.28
CA ARG A 318 -4.81 4.06 -13.17
C ARG A 318 -3.48 4.72 -13.52
N ASN A 319 -3.44 6.05 -13.52
CA ASN A 319 -2.25 6.83 -13.86
C ASN A 319 -1.43 7.25 -12.62
N ALA A 320 -1.87 6.88 -11.40
CA ALA A 320 -1.23 7.26 -10.15
C ALA A 320 -0.76 6.04 -9.36
N GLY A 321 0.50 6.03 -8.90
CA GLY A 321 1.00 4.99 -8.00
C GLY A 321 0.44 5.18 -6.59
N THR A 322 0.50 6.42 -6.10
CA THR A 322 0.14 6.84 -4.74
C THR A 322 -0.72 8.11 -4.75
N SER A 323 -1.26 8.52 -3.60
CA SER A 323 -2.04 9.76 -3.48
C SER A 323 -1.22 11.03 -3.73
N ASP A 324 0.12 10.93 -3.70
CA ASP A 324 1.06 11.99 -4.05
C ASP A 324 1.19 12.22 -5.55
N ASP A 325 0.95 11.19 -6.37
CA ASP A 325 1.00 11.28 -7.83
C ASP A 325 -0.27 11.90 -8.41
N LEU A 326 -1.29 12.10 -7.57
CA LEU A 326 -2.55 12.69 -7.97
C LEU A 326 -2.38 14.15 -8.41
N PRO A 327 -3.21 14.62 -9.35
CA PRO A 327 -3.30 16.04 -9.67
C PRO A 327 -3.47 16.89 -8.41
N ARG A 328 -2.90 18.09 -8.42
CA ARG A 328 -3.14 19.11 -7.37
C ARG A 328 -4.55 19.73 -7.45
N ASP A 329 -5.31 19.35 -8.48
CA ASP A 329 -6.70 19.77 -8.66
C ASP A 329 -7.55 19.27 -7.48
N ASP A 330 -8.48 20.09 -7.00
CA ASP A 330 -9.41 19.75 -5.92
C ASP A 330 -10.81 19.41 -6.46
N ASP A 331 -10.88 18.84 -7.66
CA ASP A 331 -12.14 18.44 -8.25
C ASP A 331 -12.71 17.15 -7.63
N ALA A 332 -14.00 16.91 -7.85
CA ALA A 332 -14.72 15.79 -7.25
C ALA A 332 -14.07 14.42 -7.52
N ALA A 333 -13.52 14.22 -8.73
CA ALA A 333 -12.92 12.94 -9.11
C ALA A 333 -11.54 12.77 -8.49
N THR A 334 -10.74 13.83 -8.45
CA THR A 334 -9.42 13.81 -7.77
C THR A 334 -9.57 13.59 -6.27
N ARG A 335 -10.57 14.22 -5.61
CA ARG A 335 -10.88 13.99 -4.19
C ARG A 335 -11.33 12.55 -3.94
N LEU A 336 -12.19 12.00 -4.79
CA LEU A 336 -12.64 10.61 -4.69
C LEU A 336 -11.46 9.64 -4.88
N ALA A 337 -10.62 9.86 -5.89
CA ALA A 337 -9.41 9.06 -6.14
C ALA A 337 -8.45 9.11 -4.95
N ARG A 338 -8.29 10.27 -4.30
CA ARG A 338 -7.49 10.44 -3.09
C ARG A 338 -7.99 9.55 -1.95
N HIS A 339 -9.28 9.65 -1.61
CA HIS A 339 -9.88 8.79 -0.58
C HIS A 339 -9.72 7.30 -0.90
N LEU A 340 -9.94 6.90 -2.16
CA LEU A 340 -9.77 5.51 -2.59
C LEU A 340 -8.32 5.01 -2.48
N LEU A 341 -7.33 5.85 -2.82
CA LEU A 341 -5.91 5.51 -2.72
C LEU A 341 -5.39 5.49 -1.29
N GLU A 342 -5.96 6.29 -0.39
CA GLU A 342 -5.56 6.35 1.03
C GLU A 342 -6.28 5.30 1.89
N ALA A 343 -7.45 4.81 1.49
CA ALA A 343 -8.22 3.84 2.27
C ALA A 343 -7.60 2.43 2.28
N ASP A 344 -7.63 1.77 3.43
CA ASP A 344 -7.31 0.35 3.56
C ASP A 344 -8.58 -0.51 3.47
N ASP A 345 -9.67 -0.03 4.08
CA ASP A 345 -10.98 -0.67 4.09
C ASP A 345 -12.00 0.16 3.34
N ILE A 346 -12.66 -0.44 2.36
CA ILE A 346 -13.62 0.23 1.50
C ILE A 346 -14.94 -0.54 1.54
N HIS A 347 -15.99 0.08 2.06
CA HIS A 347 -17.35 -0.46 2.01
C HIS A 347 -18.14 0.23 0.90
N LEU A 348 -18.36 -0.50 -0.19
CA LEU A 348 -19.19 -0.05 -1.30
C LEU A 348 -20.64 -0.50 -1.08
N ILE A 349 -21.53 0.47 -0.86
CA ILE A 349 -22.98 0.28 -0.76
C ILE A 349 -23.57 0.67 -2.11
N VAL A 350 -24.07 -0.30 -2.86
CA VAL A 350 -24.41 -0.15 -4.28
C VAL A 350 -25.90 -0.35 -4.47
N GLY A 351 -26.61 0.74 -4.71
CA GLY A 351 -28.03 0.71 -5.07
C GLY A 351 -28.26 0.17 -6.47
N THR A 352 -29.35 -0.60 -6.62
CA THR A 352 -29.74 -1.28 -7.86
C THR A 352 -30.76 -0.52 -8.71
N ALA A 353 -31.21 0.67 -8.29
CA ALA A 353 -32.16 1.45 -9.07
C ALA A 353 -31.60 1.81 -10.46
N ILE A 354 -32.44 1.58 -11.47
CA ILE A 354 -32.22 2.04 -12.83
C ILE A 354 -32.99 3.35 -12.98
N ASN A 355 -32.28 4.44 -13.28
CA ASN A 355 -32.93 5.71 -13.54
C ASN A 355 -33.55 5.67 -14.95
N PRO A 356 -34.88 5.78 -15.11
CA PRO A 356 -35.54 5.73 -16.42
C PRO A 356 -35.07 6.84 -17.38
N ASN A 357 -34.57 7.96 -16.84
CA ASN A 357 -34.03 9.06 -17.63
C ASN A 357 -32.55 8.86 -18.05
N GLN A 358 -31.91 7.78 -17.59
CA GLN A 358 -30.52 7.41 -17.87
C GLN A 358 -30.44 6.01 -18.52
N VAL A 359 -31.49 5.56 -19.21
CA VAL A 359 -31.51 4.28 -19.93
C VAL A 359 -30.43 4.24 -21.04
N ALA A 360 -29.98 5.40 -21.53
CA ALA A 360 -28.85 5.53 -22.44
C ALA A 360 -27.50 5.09 -21.82
N ASP A 361 -27.42 4.98 -20.49
CA ASP A 361 -26.22 4.57 -19.77
C ASP A 361 -26.13 3.04 -19.57
N LEU A 362 -26.83 2.26 -20.40
CA LEU A 362 -26.72 0.79 -20.42
C LEU A 362 -25.62 0.37 -21.40
N ILE A 363 -24.56 -0.27 -20.90
CA ILE A 363 -23.50 -0.88 -21.72
C ILE A 363 -23.72 -2.39 -21.72
N ARG A 364 -24.04 -2.96 -22.89
CA ARG A 364 -24.28 -4.42 -23.05
C ARG A 364 -25.33 -4.98 -22.07
N GLY A 365 -26.34 -4.18 -21.73
CA GLY A 365 -27.42 -4.58 -20.81
C GLY A 365 -27.12 -4.38 -19.33
N GLU A 366 -25.94 -3.85 -18.98
CA GLU A 366 -25.55 -3.54 -17.60
C GLU A 366 -25.52 -2.02 -17.36
N PRO A 367 -26.03 -1.50 -16.23
CA PRO A 367 -25.92 -0.07 -15.92
C PRO A 367 -24.45 0.36 -15.85
N MET A 368 -24.08 1.48 -16.48
CA MET A 368 -22.69 2.00 -16.53
C MET A 368 -22.05 2.12 -15.14
N ARG A 369 -22.85 2.43 -14.10
CA ARG A 369 -22.41 2.41 -12.69
C ARG A 369 -21.75 1.08 -12.31
N MET A 370 -22.33 -0.05 -12.70
CA MET A 370 -21.83 -1.39 -12.36
C MET A 370 -20.55 -1.74 -13.12
N VAL A 371 -20.39 -1.22 -14.35
CA VAL A 371 -19.13 -1.33 -15.11
C VAL A 371 -18.01 -0.65 -14.35
N TYR A 372 -18.20 0.62 -13.93
CA TYR A 372 -17.17 1.34 -13.18
C TYR A 372 -16.92 0.76 -11.78
N ILE A 373 -17.94 0.22 -11.11
CA ILE A 373 -17.72 -0.48 -9.83
C ILE A 373 -16.84 -1.71 -10.05
N ARG A 374 -17.02 -2.46 -11.13
CA ARG A 374 -16.19 -3.63 -11.44
C ARG A 374 -14.75 -3.24 -11.75
N GLU A 375 -14.57 -2.19 -12.54
CA GLU A 375 -13.25 -1.63 -12.82
C GLU A 375 -12.56 -1.15 -11.54
N LEU A 376 -13.30 -0.43 -10.70
CA LEU A 376 -12.81 0.03 -9.40
C LEU A 376 -12.40 -1.15 -8.50
N LEU A 377 -13.22 -2.20 -8.43
CA LEU A 377 -12.89 -3.41 -7.65
C LEU A 377 -11.61 -4.07 -8.15
N HIS A 378 -11.42 -4.16 -9.46
CA HIS A 378 -10.21 -4.71 -10.05
C HIS A 378 -8.98 -3.90 -9.63
N ASP A 379 -9.01 -2.58 -9.83
CA ASP A 379 -7.89 -1.69 -9.55
C ASP A 379 -7.56 -1.63 -8.04
N LEU A 380 -8.58 -1.64 -7.17
CA LEU A 380 -8.40 -1.67 -5.71
C LEU A 380 -7.83 -3.01 -5.23
N THR A 381 -8.28 -4.13 -5.80
CA THR A 381 -7.79 -5.46 -5.44
C THR A 381 -6.33 -5.64 -5.83
N GLN A 382 -5.92 -5.16 -7.01
CA GLN A 382 -4.51 -5.14 -7.42
C GLN A 382 -3.61 -4.33 -6.48
N ARG A 383 -4.19 -3.37 -5.75
CA ARG A 383 -3.50 -2.55 -4.75
C ARG A 383 -3.59 -3.13 -3.33
N ASN A 384 -4.02 -4.38 -3.19
CA ASN A 384 -4.18 -5.08 -1.90
C ASN A 384 -5.12 -4.38 -0.90
N LYS A 385 -6.13 -3.65 -1.39
CA LYS A 385 -7.14 -2.99 -0.53
C LYS A 385 -8.26 -3.96 -0.17
N GLN A 386 -8.82 -3.81 1.03
CA GLN A 386 -9.96 -4.64 1.46
C GLN A 386 -11.26 -3.98 1.02
N VAL A 387 -11.96 -4.60 0.07
CA VAL A 387 -13.21 -4.05 -0.46
C VAL A 387 -14.38 -4.97 -0.13
N ARG A 388 -15.38 -4.46 0.59
CA ARG A 388 -16.67 -5.12 0.82
C ARG A 388 -17.73 -4.45 -0.06
N VAL A 389 -18.43 -5.24 -0.86
CA VAL A 389 -19.54 -4.76 -1.70
C VAL A 389 -20.86 -5.28 -1.15
N GLU A 390 -21.77 -4.37 -0.88
CA GLU A 390 -23.14 -4.63 -0.42
C GLU A 390 -24.10 -4.10 -1.49
N ARG A 391 -24.88 -4.97 -2.10
CA ARG A 391 -25.89 -4.58 -3.10
C ARG A 391 -27.25 -4.45 -2.43
N ILE A 392 -27.93 -3.35 -2.70
CA ILE A 392 -29.21 -2.99 -2.09
C ILE A 392 -30.25 -2.51 -3.09
#